data_AF-A0A8J5UED5-F1
#
_entry.id   AF-A0A8J5UED5-F1
#
_cell.length_a   1.000
_cell.length_b   1.000
_cell.length_c   1.000
_cell.angle_alpha   90.00
_cell.angle_beta   90.00
_cell.angle_gamma   90.00
#
_symmetry.space_group_name_H-M   'P 1'
#
loop_
_entity.id
_entity.type
_entity.pdbx_description
1 polymer ?
#
loop_
_entity_poly.entity_id
_entity_poly.type
_entity_poly.pdbx_seq_one_letter_code
_entity_poly.pdbx_strand_id
1 'polypeptide(L)' 'MAAVMRRRTRIVCISDTHNCQVKLPKGDVLIHAGDLTNQGSHAELAKTVAWLEKQDFEAKIVIAGMPPHGTV' A
#
# COMPACT_ATOMS: atom_id res chain seq x y z
N MET A 1 28.78 12.38 26.78
CA MET A 1 28.53 11.53 25.60
C MET A 1 27.07 11.68 25.21
N ALA A 2 26.76 12.28 24.07
CA ALA A 2 25.37 12.38 23.60
C ALA A 2 24.96 11.05 22.97
N ALA A 3 23.84 10.48 23.43
CA ALA A 3 23.29 9.27 22.81
C ALA A 3 22.82 9.60 21.39
N VAL A 4 23.20 8.76 20.41
CA VAL A 4 22.64 8.85 19.06
C VAL A 4 21.17 8.44 19.14
N MET A 5 20.29 9.43 18.98
CA MET A 5 18.85 9.21 18.99
C MET A 5 18.43 8.70 17.60
N ARG A 6 18.01 7.44 17.51
CA ARG A 6 17.49 6.86 16.25
C ARG A 6 15.97 7.10 16.18
N ARG A 7 15.48 7.69 15.08
CA ARG A 7 14.04 7.72 14.77
C ARG A 7 13.58 6.28 14.51
N ARG A 8 12.53 5.84 15.19
CA ARG A 8 11.84 4.59 14.84
C ARG A 8 10.86 4.87 13.72
N THR A 9 10.90 4.07 12.67
CA THR A 9 9.95 4.12 11.55
C THR A 9 9.01 2.92 11.67
N ARG A 10 7.71 3.15 11.69
CA ARG A 10 6.68 2.12 11.66
C ARG A 10 6.24 1.89 10.21
N ILE A 11 6.53 0.70 9.72
CA ILE A 11 6.09 0.24 8.41
C ILE A 11 4.79 -0.55 8.59
N VAL A 12 3.78 -0.22 7.80
CA VAL A 12 2.51 -0.95 7.71
C VAL A 12 2.51 -1.70 6.38
N CYS A 13 2.48 -3.03 6.45
CA CYS A 13 2.46 -3.89 5.28
C CYS A 13 1.09 -4.55 5.11
N ILE A 14 0.53 -4.44 3.91
CA ILE A 14 -0.71 -5.11 3.48
C ILE A 14 -0.50 -5.71 2.08
N SER A 15 -1.42 -6.58 1.64
CA SER A 15 -1.39 -7.18 0.31
C SER A 15 -2.78 -7.70 -0.06
N ASP A 16 -2.97 -8.08 -1.33
CA ASP A 16 -4.12 -8.89 -1.80
C ASP A 16 -5.48 -8.31 -1.42
N THR A 17 -5.61 -6.97 -1.54
CA THR A 17 -6.84 -6.30 -1.14
C THR A 17 -7.94 -6.44 -2.18
N HIS A 18 -7.62 -6.66 -3.46
CA HIS A 18 -8.59 -6.85 -4.54
C HIS A 18 -9.75 -5.83 -4.48
N ASN A 19 -9.44 -4.54 -4.50
CA ASN A 19 -10.36 -3.40 -4.34
C ASN A 19 -10.95 -3.18 -2.94
N CYS A 20 -10.66 -4.04 -1.95
CA CYS A 20 -11.15 -3.86 -0.58
C CYS A 20 -10.36 -2.77 0.16
N GLN A 21 -11.08 -1.82 0.73
CA GLN A 21 -10.48 -0.76 1.54
C GLN A 21 -10.46 -1.18 3.01
N VAL A 22 -9.28 -1.43 3.55
CA VAL A 22 -9.10 -1.86 4.94
C VAL A 22 -8.83 -0.67 5.85
N LYS A 23 -9.16 -0.78 7.14
CA LYS A 23 -8.76 0.21 8.14
C LYS A 23 -7.28 0.02 8.45
N LEU A 24 -6.47 1.05 8.19
CA LEU A 24 -5.03 0.99 8.42
C LEU A 24 -4.70 1.51 9.83
N PRO A 25 -3.79 0.85 10.56
CA PRO A 25 -3.20 1.43 11.75
C PRO A 25 -2.31 2.62 11.38
N LYS A 26 -2.05 3.52 12.34
CA LYS A 26 -1.07 4.60 12.14
C LYS A 26 0.31 4.04 11.82
N GLY A 27 1.03 4.66 10.90
CA GLY A 27 2.43 4.35 10.57
C GLY A 27 3.08 5.47 9.76
N ASP A 28 4.37 5.35 9.53
CA ASP A 28 5.14 6.32 8.74
C ASP A 28 5.15 5.93 7.26
N VAL A 29 5.27 4.63 6.96
CA VAL A 29 5.34 4.10 5.59
C VAL A 29 4.31 3.00 5.39
N LEU A 30 3.51 3.11 4.33
CA LEU A 30 2.61 2.05 3.85
C LEU A 30 3.27 1.29 2.71
N ILE A 31 3.23 -0.05 2.77
CA ILE A 31 3.62 -0.94 1.68
C ILE A 31 2.42 -1.81 1.31
N HIS A 32 1.96 -1.72 0.06
CA HIS A 32 1.01 -2.66 -0.54
C HIS A 32 1.75 -3.63 -1.46
N ALA A 33 1.79 -4.91 -1.08
CA ALA A 33 2.71 -5.90 -1.65
C ALA A 33 2.12 -6.75 -2.78
N GLY A 34 1.34 -6.15 -3.68
CA GLY A 34 0.69 -6.84 -4.80
C GLY A 34 -0.85 -6.84 -4.71
N ASP A 35 -1.51 -7.19 -5.81
CA ASP A 35 -2.94 -7.48 -5.93
C ASP A 35 -3.88 -6.40 -5.32
N LEU A 36 -3.58 -5.13 -5.62
CA LEU A 36 -4.40 -3.97 -5.20
C LEU A 36 -5.81 -3.98 -5.80
N THR A 37 -5.92 -4.43 -7.05
CA THR A 37 -7.17 -4.44 -7.82
C THR A 37 -7.57 -5.86 -8.18
N ASN A 38 -8.86 -6.11 -8.41
CA ASN A 38 -9.33 -7.44 -8.81
C ASN A 38 -9.03 -7.76 -10.28
N GLN A 39 -9.32 -6.84 -11.22
CA GLN A 39 -9.11 -7.07 -12.66
C GLN A 39 -8.04 -6.17 -13.29
N GLY A 40 -7.50 -5.21 -12.55
CA GLY A 40 -6.48 -4.29 -13.08
C GLY A 40 -7.03 -3.23 -14.03
N SER A 41 -8.35 -3.03 -14.07
CA SER A 41 -8.95 -2.00 -14.92
C SER A 41 -8.54 -0.60 -14.45
N HIS A 42 -8.48 0.36 -15.38
CA HIS A 42 -8.15 1.75 -15.04
C HIS A 42 -9.10 2.34 -13.98
N ALA A 43 -10.40 2.00 -14.05
CA ALA A 43 -11.39 2.47 -13.09
C ALA A 43 -11.14 1.91 -11.67
N GLU A 44 -10.78 0.63 -11.54
CA GLU A 44 -10.41 0.02 -10.26
C GLU A 44 -9.13 0.66 -9.70
N LEU A 45 -8.12 0.86 -10.55
CA LEU A 45 -6.87 1.50 -10.16
C LEU A 45 -7.12 2.93 -9.68
N ALA A 46 -7.89 3.73 -10.42
CA ALA A 46 -8.22 5.10 -10.04
C ALA A 46 -8.93 5.16 -8.67
N LYS A 47 -9.88 4.25 -8.41
CA LYS A 47 -10.61 4.19 -7.13
C LYS A 47 -9.70 3.80 -5.96
N THR A 48 -8.81 2.83 -6.16
CA THR A 48 -7.89 2.35 -5.13
C THR A 48 -6.78 3.35 -4.84
N VAL A 49 -6.23 4.01 -5.87
CA VAL A 49 -5.27 5.11 -5.72
C VAL A 49 -5.89 6.29 -4.98
N ALA A 50 -7.11 6.71 -5.33
CA ALA A 50 -7.81 7.78 -4.61
C ALA A 50 -8.07 7.45 -3.13
N TRP A 51 -8.16 6.17 -2.77
CA TRP A 51 -8.21 5.74 -1.38
C TRP A 51 -6.83 5.78 -0.71
N LEU A 52 -5.78 5.30 -1.37
CA LEU A 52 -4.40 5.35 -0.88
C LEU A 52 -3.93 6.79 -0.63
N GLU A 53 -4.28 7.73 -1.53
CA GLU A 53 -3.93 9.15 -1.40
C GLU A 53 -4.45 9.76 -0.10
N LYS A 54 -5.63 9.35 0.36
CA LYS A 54 -6.26 9.82 1.61
C LYS A 54 -5.64 9.26 2.89
N GLN A 55 -4.79 8.23 2.79
CA GLN A 55 -4.17 7.63 3.97
C GLN A 55 -3.04 8.51 4.50
N ASP A 56 -2.98 8.68 5.81
CA ASP A 56 -2.02 9.53 6.52
C ASP A 56 -0.70 8.79 6.74
N PHE A 57 0.08 8.64 5.66
CA PHE A 57 1.43 8.07 5.65
C PHE A 57 2.38 9.03 4.92
N GLU A 58 3.61 9.15 5.40
CA GLU A 58 4.67 9.96 4.80
C GLU A 58 5.06 9.42 3.41
N ALA A 59 5.10 8.08 3.28
CA ALA A 59 5.37 7.40 2.02
C ALA A 59 4.44 6.21 1.81
N LYS A 60 4.10 5.95 0.54
CA LYS A 60 3.23 4.85 0.11
C LYS A 60 3.92 4.12 -1.04
N ILE A 61 4.31 2.87 -0.82
CA ILE A 61 4.95 2.02 -1.82
C ILE A 61 3.91 0.99 -2.26
N VAL A 62 3.64 0.93 -3.56
CA VAL A 62 2.68 0.01 -4.15
C VAL A 62 3.42 -0.86 -5.16
N ILE A 63 3.29 -2.17 -5.00
CA ILE A 63 3.88 -3.17 -5.88
C ILE A 63 2.77 -3.74 -6.76
N ALA A 64 3.04 -3.85 -8.06
CA ALA A 64 2.11 -4.48 -8.99
C ALA A 64 1.94 -5.97 -8.64
N GLY A 65 0.71 -6.43 -8.73
CA GLY A 65 0.31 -7.81 -8.47
C GLY A 65 0.54 -8.76 -9.64
N MET A 66 0.08 -10.00 -9.47
CA MET A 66 0.02 -10.96 -10.58
C MET A 66 -1.14 -10.58 -11.52
N PRO A 67 -0.94 -10.61 -12.85
CA PRO A 67 -2.05 -10.39 -13.78
C PRO A 67 -3.09 -11.53 -13.66
N PRO A 68 -4.39 -11.25 -13.85
CA PRO A 68 -5.51 -12.18 -13.63
C PRO A 68 -5.50 -13.47 -14.48
N HIS A 69 -4.51 -13.65 -15.36
CA HIS A 69 -4.34 -14.84 -16.20
C HIS A 69 -2.97 -15.52 -16.08
N GLY A 70 -2.11 -15.09 -15.14
CA GLY A 70 -0.83 -15.77 -14.86
C GLY A 70 0.15 -15.80 -16.03
N THR A 71 0.00 -14.91 -17.02
CA THR A 71 0.95 -14.78 -18.12
C THR A 71 2.18 -14.04 -17.63
N VAL A 72 3.28 -14.79 -17.46
CA VAL A 72 4.65 -14.26 -17.28
C VAL A 72 5.31 -13.97 -18.61
#